data_AF-A0AAD9KX06-F1
#
_entry.id   AF-A0AAD9KX06-F1
#
_cell.length_a   1.000
_cell.length_b   1.000
_cell.length_c   1.000
_cell.angle_alpha   90.00
_cell.angle_beta   90.00
_cell.angle_gamma   90.00
#
_symmetry.space_group_name_H-M   'P 1'
#
loop_
_entity.id
_entity.type
_entity.pdbx_description
1 polymer ?
#
loop_
_entity_poly.entity_id
_entity_poly.type
_entity_poly.pdbx_seq_one_letter_code
_entity_poly.pdbx_strand_id
1 'polypeptide(L)'
;MTNNTTGFSTDIRVNGEKLDCVNRFKYLGAIIADEGSKPDIFVRIAQATAALAKLKTIWNDRNIVLSSKIRLMRSLVMSIFLYACESWTLTADTERRIHAMELRCLRKLLGITYKDHISNEEVRNRTRPGIGPHEELLTTVKRRKLKWYGHVTRSVKTILHGPVQGGRRRSRQKKRWEDNIPEWTGMTLGAAMSNN
;
A
#
# COMPACT_ATOMS: atom_id res chain seq x y z
N MET A 1 -4.57 -15.20 -8.54
CA MET A 1 -4.32 -16.17 -7.44
C MET A 1 -5.45 -17.17 -7.42
N THR A 2 -5.16 -18.42 -7.76
CA THR A 2 -6.07 -19.56 -7.72
C THR A 2 -6.12 -20.09 -6.28
N ASN A 3 -7.30 -20.14 -5.66
CA ASN A 3 -7.48 -20.59 -4.28
C ASN A 3 -7.60 -22.13 -4.21
N ASN A 4 -6.64 -22.86 -4.80
CA ASN A 4 -6.61 -24.30 -4.68
C ASN A 4 -6.10 -24.70 -3.28
N THR A 5 -6.81 -25.61 -2.61
CA THR A 5 -6.49 -26.06 -1.24
C THR A 5 -5.57 -27.28 -1.25
N THR A 6 -5.46 -27.99 -2.39
CA THR A 6 -4.32 -28.87 -2.60
C THR A 6 -3.11 -27.98 -2.81
N GLY A 7 -2.12 -28.08 -1.92
CA GLY A 7 -0.88 -27.32 -2.05
C GLY A 7 -0.33 -27.46 -3.47
N PHE A 8 0.24 -26.38 -4.01
CA PHE A 8 1.01 -26.46 -5.24
C PHE A 8 2.19 -27.41 -5.00
N SER A 9 2.00 -28.69 -5.32
CA SER A 9 3.01 -29.74 -5.22
C SER A 9 3.65 -29.95 -6.59
N THR A 10 4.25 -28.90 -7.12
CA THR A 10 5.12 -29.00 -8.30
C THR A 10 6.56 -29.12 -7.82
N ASP A 11 7.24 -30.20 -8.19
CA ASP A 11 8.66 -30.41 -7.91
C ASP A 11 9.52 -29.52 -8.82
N ILE A 12 9.56 -28.23 -8.51
CA ILE A 12 10.35 -27.27 -9.28
C ILE A 12 11.80 -27.40 -8.84
N ARG A 13 12.66 -27.81 -9.77
CA ARG A 13 14.10 -27.92 -9.55
C ARG A 13 14.87 -26.89 -10.35
N VAL A 14 15.89 -26.31 -9.72
CA VAL A 14 16.87 -25.42 -10.36
C VAL A 14 18.24 -26.03 -10.12
N ASN A 15 19.00 -26.30 -11.19
CA ASN A 15 20.31 -26.96 -11.12
C ASN A 15 20.31 -28.29 -10.34
N GLY A 16 19.22 -29.05 -10.40
CA GLY A 16 19.06 -30.32 -9.68
C GLY A 16 18.62 -30.18 -8.23
N GLU A 17 18.60 -28.97 -7.66
CA GLU A 17 18.11 -28.70 -6.31
C GLU A 17 16.61 -28.37 -6.32
N LYS A 18 15.87 -28.95 -5.38
CA LYS A 18 14.45 -28.69 -5.20
C LYS A 18 14.24 -27.34 -4.53
N LEU A 19 13.38 -26.50 -5.11
CA LEU A 19 13.00 -25.24 -4.49
C LEU A 19 11.99 -25.45 -3.36
N ASP A 20 12.19 -24.71 -2.26
CA ASP A 20 11.25 -24.69 -1.14
C ASP A 20 9.96 -23.96 -1.51
N CYS A 21 8.83 -24.62 -1.23
CA CYS A 21 7.51 -23.99 -1.31
C CYS A 21 7.21 -23.28 0.01
N VAL A 22 7.19 -21.94 -0.01
CA VAL A 22 6.91 -21.11 1.17
C VAL A 22 5.68 -20.22 0.96
N ASN A 23 4.86 -20.06 2.01
CA ASN A 23 3.65 -19.25 1.97
C ASN A 23 3.94 -17.73 2.09
N ARG A 24 5.19 -17.38 2.44
CA ARG A 24 5.66 -16.01 2.62
C ARG A 24 7.13 -15.91 2.24
N PHE A 25 7.44 -14.99 1.35
CA PHE A 25 8.80 -14.75 0.87
C PHE A 25 9.09 -13.25 0.78
N LYS A 26 10.34 -12.85 1.03
CA LYS A 26 10.79 -11.46 0.88
C LYS A 26 11.52 -11.31 -0.45
N TYR A 27 10.91 -10.59 -1.38
CA TYR A 27 11.47 -10.32 -2.71
C TYR A 27 11.70 -8.82 -2.89
N LEU A 28 12.94 -8.43 -3.18
CA LEU A 28 13.32 -7.02 -3.33
C LEU A 28 12.79 -6.13 -2.20
N GLY A 29 12.83 -6.63 -0.97
CA GLY A 29 12.32 -5.92 0.20
C GLY A 29 10.81 -6.00 0.44
N ALA A 30 9.98 -6.36 -0.55
CA ALA A 30 8.54 -6.55 -0.40
C ALA A 30 8.19 -7.98 0.03
N ILE A 31 7.08 -8.14 0.75
CA ILE A 31 6.56 -9.42 1.18
C ILE A 31 5.56 -9.95 0.16
N ILE A 32 5.88 -11.08 -0.44
CA ILE A 32 4.97 -11.86 -1.27
C ILE A 32 4.38 -12.96 -0.39
N ALA A 33 3.06 -13.07 -0.34
CA ALA A 33 2.36 -14.05 0.47
C ALA A 33 1.03 -14.49 -0.15
N ASP A 34 0.57 -15.68 0.20
CA ASP A 34 -0.69 -16.26 -0.28
C ASP A 34 -1.95 -15.50 0.18
N GLU A 35 -1.79 -14.74 1.27
CA GLU A 35 -2.80 -13.82 1.81
C GLU A 35 -2.91 -12.51 1.01
N GLY A 36 -2.09 -12.34 -0.04
CA GLY A 36 -2.03 -11.15 -0.87
C GLY A 36 -1.18 -10.04 -0.24
N SER A 37 -1.56 -8.78 -0.43
CA SER A 37 -0.74 -7.62 -0.04
C SER A 37 -0.82 -7.25 1.44
N LYS A 38 -1.73 -7.85 2.21
CA LYS A 38 -1.96 -7.50 3.62
C LYS A 38 -0.69 -7.67 4.48
N PRO A 39 0.09 -8.77 4.39
CA PRO A 39 1.33 -8.91 5.15
C PRO A 39 2.38 -7.85 4.81
N ASP A 40 2.51 -7.44 3.54
CA ASP A 40 3.46 -6.39 3.14
C ASP A 40 3.06 -5.02 3.69
N ILE A 41 1.79 -4.65 3.55
CA ILE A 41 1.24 -3.40 4.11
C ILE A 41 1.52 -3.33 5.62
N PHE A 42 1.36 -4.44 6.35
CA PHE A 42 1.55 -4.44 7.80
C PHE A 42 3.03 -4.29 8.16
N VAL A 43 3.92 -4.92 7.41
CA VAL A 43 5.37 -4.71 7.58
C VAL A 43 5.73 -3.25 7.31
N ARG A 44 5.18 -2.63 6.26
CA ARG A 44 5.41 -1.20 5.98
C ARG A 44 4.87 -0.28 7.07
N ILE A 45 3.69 -0.55 7.61
CA ILE A 45 3.14 0.18 8.76
C ILE A 45 4.08 0.04 9.95
N ALA A 46 4.56 -1.17 10.26
CA ALA A 46 5.46 -1.41 11.38
C ALA A 46 6.80 -0.68 11.20
N GLN A 47 7.41 -0.75 10.02
CA GLN A 47 8.66 -0.06 9.69
C GLN A 47 8.52 1.46 9.78
N ALA A 48 7.46 2.03 9.19
CA ALA A 48 7.20 3.46 9.28
C ALA A 48 6.87 3.90 10.71
N THR A 49 6.16 3.08 11.48
CA THR A 49 5.91 3.36 12.91
C THR A 49 7.21 3.35 13.72
N ALA A 50 8.13 2.43 13.44
CA ALA A 50 9.44 2.40 14.08
C ALA A 50 10.27 3.64 13.71
N ALA A 51 10.27 4.06 12.45
CA ALA A 51 10.94 5.28 12.00
C ALA A 51 10.34 6.53 12.68
N LEU A 52 9.01 6.61 12.76
CA LEU A 52 8.30 7.67 13.47
C LEU A 52 8.72 7.74 14.94
N ALA A 53 8.83 6.60 15.62
CA ALA A 53 9.25 6.53 17.01
C ALA A 53 10.70 6.95 17.22
N LYS A 54 11.62 6.57 16.32
CA LYS A 54 13.04 6.97 16.38
C LYS A 54 13.23 8.49 16.30
N LEU A 55 12.36 9.19 15.56
CA LEU A 55 12.43 10.63 15.35
C LEU A 55 11.63 11.44 16.40
N LYS A 56 11.29 10.84 17.55
CA LYS A 56 10.47 11.46 18.61
C LYS A 56 11.01 12.83 19.06
N THR A 57 12.32 13.00 19.16
CA THR A 57 12.95 14.26 19.58
C THR A 57 12.61 15.40 18.62
N ILE A 58 12.67 15.14 17.31
CA ILE A 58 12.31 16.11 16.26
C ILE A 58 10.83 16.49 16.36
N TRP A 59 9.94 15.52 16.56
CA TRP A 59 8.50 15.80 16.65
C TRP A 59 8.15 16.65 17.87
N ASN A 60 8.86 16.44 18.98
CA ASN A 60 8.64 17.15 20.23
C ASN A 60 9.32 18.53 20.30
N ASP A 61 10.30 18.79 19.44
CA ASP A 61 11.05 20.06 19.46
C ASP A 61 10.18 21.24 18.98
N ARG A 62 10.00 22.24 19.83
CA ARG A 62 9.18 23.43 19.53
C ARG A 62 9.91 24.44 18.63
N ASN A 63 11.23 24.37 18.54
CA ASN A 63 12.04 25.26 17.72
C ASN A 63 11.96 24.89 16.23
N ILE A 64 11.54 23.67 15.90
CA ILE A 64 11.37 23.22 14.52
C ILE A 64 9.98 23.59 14.03
N VAL A 65 9.93 24.44 13.01
CA VAL A 65 8.67 24.87 12.36
C VAL A 65 7.92 23.66 11.79
N LEU A 66 6.59 23.69 11.88
CA LEU A 66 5.71 22.59 11.46
C LEU A 66 5.96 22.15 10.01
N SER A 67 6.16 23.10 9.09
CA SER A 67 6.45 22.82 7.67
C SER A 67 7.71 21.96 7.48
N SER A 68 8.78 22.22 8.24
CA SER A 68 10.00 21.40 8.24
C SER A 68 9.74 20.00 8.79
N LYS A 69 8.98 19.88 9.88
CA LYS A 69 8.61 18.56 10.42
C LYS A 69 7.78 17.73 9.44
N ILE A 70 6.85 18.37 8.71
CA ILE A 70 6.08 17.72 7.65
C ILE A 70 7.00 17.22 6.54
N ARG A 71 7.94 18.05 6.08
CA ARG A 71 8.92 17.64 5.04
C ARG A 71 9.70 16.40 5.48
N LEU A 72 10.17 16.38 6.73
CA LEU A 72 10.85 15.22 7.33
C LEU A 72 9.94 13.99 7.44
N MET A 73 8.68 14.17 7.85
CA MET A 73 7.70 13.08 7.89
C MET A 73 7.51 12.46 6.51
N ARG A 74 7.39 13.29 5.46
CA ARG A 74 7.21 12.83 4.07
C ARG A 74 8.44 12.09 3.56
N SER A 75 9.65 12.61 3.81
CA SER A 75 10.89 12.05 3.27
C SER A 75 11.40 10.83 4.04
N LEU A 76 11.16 10.75 5.35
CA LEU A 76 11.75 9.70 6.21
C LEU A 76 10.75 8.63 6.65
N VAL A 77 9.47 8.97 6.83
CA VAL A 77 8.45 8.04 7.36
C VAL A 77 7.53 7.58 6.24
N MET A 78 6.93 8.52 5.49
CA MET A 78 5.99 8.17 4.43
C MET A 78 6.69 7.49 3.25
N SER A 79 7.95 7.81 2.97
CA SER A 79 8.76 7.12 1.95
C SER A 79 8.92 5.62 2.24
N ILE A 80 9.15 5.24 3.49
CA ILE A 80 9.24 3.84 3.95
C ILE A 80 7.90 3.15 3.74
N PHE A 81 6.81 3.80 4.13
CA PHE A 81 5.47 3.24 3.98
C PHE A 81 5.10 3.05 2.49
N LEU A 82 5.40 4.03 1.65
CA LEU A 82 5.04 4.05 0.23
C LEU A 82 5.92 3.16 -0.66
N TYR A 83 6.84 2.39 -0.07
CA TYR A 83 7.67 1.48 -0.83
C TYR A 83 6.83 0.34 -1.43
N ALA A 84 6.95 0.14 -2.74
CA ALA A 84 6.25 -0.89 -3.52
C ALA A 84 4.71 -0.84 -3.41
N CYS A 85 4.12 0.27 -2.97
CA CYS A 85 2.68 0.37 -2.71
C CYS A 85 1.81 0.22 -3.97
N GLU A 86 2.38 0.51 -5.14
CA GLU A 86 1.76 0.32 -6.45
C GLU A 86 1.40 -1.14 -6.74
N SER A 87 2.09 -2.10 -6.12
CA SER A 87 1.84 -3.54 -6.26
C SER A 87 0.71 -4.05 -5.35
N TRP A 88 0.18 -3.20 -4.45
CA TRP A 88 -0.78 -3.66 -3.45
C TRP A 88 -2.18 -3.84 -4.00
N THR A 89 -2.84 -4.89 -3.53
CA THR A 89 -4.29 -5.05 -3.62
C THR A 89 -4.93 -4.45 -2.38
N LEU A 90 -5.72 -3.39 -2.56
CA LEU A 90 -6.36 -2.66 -1.48
C LEU A 90 -7.78 -3.17 -1.23
N THR A 91 -8.01 -3.63 -0.01
CA THR A 91 -9.31 -3.96 0.57
C THR A 91 -9.74 -2.86 1.54
N ALA A 92 -11.03 -2.80 1.87
CA ALA A 92 -11.54 -1.84 2.86
C ALA A 92 -10.82 -1.93 4.22
N ASP A 93 -10.42 -3.14 4.65
CA ASP A 93 -9.64 -3.30 5.89
C ASP A 93 -8.25 -2.67 5.80
N THR A 94 -7.56 -2.91 4.69
CA THR A 94 -6.24 -2.32 4.47
C THR A 94 -6.33 -0.81 4.33
N GLU A 95 -7.32 -0.27 3.61
CA GLU A 95 -7.52 1.19 3.48
C GLU A 95 -7.75 1.84 4.85
N ARG A 96 -8.60 1.26 5.71
CA ARG A 96 -8.80 1.71 7.09
C ARG A 96 -7.48 1.76 7.87
N ARG A 97 -6.62 0.75 7.71
CA ARG A 97 -5.30 0.70 8.38
C ARG A 97 -4.34 1.77 7.85
N ILE A 98 -4.38 2.09 6.56
CA ILE A 98 -3.60 3.17 5.96
C ILE A 98 -4.02 4.52 6.54
N HIS A 99 -5.32 4.80 6.61
CA HIS A 99 -5.84 6.02 7.24
C HIS A 99 -5.46 6.11 8.72
N ALA A 100 -5.56 5.00 9.47
CA ALA A 100 -5.16 4.97 10.87
C ALA A 100 -3.66 5.26 11.06
N MET A 101 -2.81 4.74 10.18
CA MET A 101 -1.36 5.02 10.19
C MET A 101 -1.08 6.50 9.89
N GLU A 102 -1.72 7.06 8.87
CA GLU A 102 -1.60 8.49 8.55
C GLU A 102 -1.98 9.37 9.75
N LEU A 103 -3.16 9.12 10.34
CA LEU A 103 -3.64 9.87 11.50
C LEU A 103 -2.72 9.73 12.71
N ARG A 104 -2.09 8.56 12.92
CA ARG A 104 -1.07 8.36 13.96
C ARG A 104 0.14 9.26 13.72
N CYS A 105 0.63 9.35 12.49
CA CYS A 105 1.73 10.23 12.12
C CYS A 105 1.38 11.70 12.36
N LEU A 106 0.20 12.16 11.90
CA LEU A 106 -0.24 13.54 12.05
C LEU A 106 -0.42 13.93 13.53
N ARG A 107 -1.01 13.04 14.35
CA ARG A 107 -1.12 13.28 15.79
C ARG A 107 0.24 13.41 16.46
N LYS A 108 1.19 12.52 16.12
CA LYS A 108 2.55 12.61 16.67
C LYS A 108 3.28 13.88 16.25
N LEU A 109 3.12 14.30 15.01
CA LEU A 109 3.66 15.54 14.48
C LEU A 109 3.16 16.78 15.26
N LEU A 110 1.85 16.79 15.58
CA LEU A 110 1.19 17.89 16.30
C LEU A 110 1.29 17.78 17.83
N GLY A 111 1.91 16.71 18.36
CA GLY A 111 1.94 16.45 19.80
C GLY A 111 0.58 16.11 20.42
N ILE A 112 -0.43 15.75 19.60
CA ILE A 112 -1.79 15.44 20.07
C ILE A 112 -1.83 14.05 20.69
N THR A 113 -2.38 13.99 21.89
CA THR A 113 -2.63 12.79 22.67
C THR A 113 -4.12 12.45 22.70
N TYR A 114 -4.45 11.26 23.21
CA TYR A 114 -5.86 10.87 23.39
C TYR A 114 -6.61 11.78 24.37
N LYS A 115 -5.91 12.34 25.36
CA LYS A 115 -6.49 13.22 26.40
C LYS A 115 -7.00 14.56 25.85
N ASP A 116 -6.55 14.95 24.66
CA ASP A 116 -6.92 16.22 24.06
C ASP A 116 -8.30 16.17 23.39
N HIS A 117 -8.91 14.97 23.27
CA HIS A 117 -10.24 14.76 22.68
C HIS A 117 -10.44 15.40 21.28
N ILE A 118 -9.35 15.54 20.51
CA ILE A 118 -9.37 16.16 19.17
C ILE A 118 -9.87 15.16 18.11
N SER A 119 -10.85 15.61 17.33
CA SER A 119 -11.43 14.85 16.21
C SER A 119 -10.40 14.59 15.09
N ASN A 120 -10.61 13.53 14.31
CA ASN A 120 -9.73 13.22 13.16
C ASN A 120 -9.73 14.33 12.11
N GLU A 121 -10.86 15.00 11.92
CA GLU A 121 -11.00 16.11 10.97
C GLU A 121 -10.17 17.31 11.43
N GLU A 122 -10.25 17.65 12.71
CA GLU A 122 -9.48 18.75 13.27
C GLU A 122 -7.97 18.50 13.22
N VAL A 123 -7.53 17.25 13.45
CA VAL A 123 -6.12 16.85 13.23
C VAL A 123 -5.67 17.17 11.80
N ARG A 124 -6.50 16.87 10.79
CA ARG A 124 -6.18 17.16 9.39
C ARG A 124 -6.16 18.67 9.14
N ASN A 125 -7.14 19.41 9.66
CA ASN A 125 -7.25 20.87 9.50
C ASN A 125 -6.02 21.60 10.03
N ARG A 126 -5.51 21.22 11.20
CA ARG A 126 -4.29 21.81 11.79
C ARG A 126 -3.04 21.60 10.94
N THR A 127 -3.00 20.56 10.12
CA THR A 127 -1.87 20.31 9.22
C THR A 127 -1.97 21.00 7.86
N ARG A 128 -3.16 21.48 7.45
CA ARG A 128 -3.36 22.15 6.15
C ARG A 128 -2.47 23.38 5.93
N PRO A 129 -2.31 24.31 6.90
CA PRO A 129 -1.53 25.54 6.68
C PRO A 129 -0.06 25.30 6.35
N GLY A 130 0.54 24.19 6.82
CA GLY A 130 1.95 23.88 6.61
C GLY A 130 2.27 23.07 5.35
N ILE A 131 1.25 22.60 4.61
CA ILE A 131 1.39 21.53 3.60
C ILE A 131 0.94 21.98 2.19
N GLY A 132 0.15 23.04 2.07
CA GLY A 132 -0.67 23.23 0.87
C GLY A 132 -1.80 22.19 0.84
N PRO A 133 -2.40 21.86 -0.33
CA PRO A 133 -3.42 20.83 -0.40
C PRO A 133 -2.82 19.49 0.05
N HIS A 134 -3.19 19.05 1.26
CA HIS A 134 -2.75 17.78 1.82
C HIS A 134 -3.30 16.64 0.95
N GLU A 135 -2.41 15.96 0.24
CA GLU A 135 -2.79 14.72 -0.42
C GLU A 135 -2.74 13.59 0.61
N GLU A 136 -3.90 13.02 0.91
CA GLU A 136 -3.99 11.91 1.84
C GLU A 136 -3.07 10.76 1.42
N LEU A 137 -2.54 10.05 2.42
CA LEU A 137 -1.64 8.93 2.18
C LEU A 137 -2.27 7.87 1.26
N LEU A 138 -3.56 7.57 1.47
CA LEU A 138 -4.30 6.65 0.63
C LEU A 138 -4.42 7.16 -0.82
N THR A 139 -4.73 8.44 -1.01
CA THR A 139 -4.77 9.07 -2.34
C THR A 139 -3.42 8.94 -3.03
N THR A 140 -2.32 9.11 -2.28
CA THR A 140 -0.98 8.93 -2.83
C THR A 140 -0.73 7.49 -3.30
N VAL A 141 -1.15 6.49 -2.52
CA VAL A 141 -1.07 5.07 -2.90
C VAL A 141 -1.90 4.81 -4.16
N LYS A 142 -3.15 5.27 -4.20
CA LYS A 142 -4.07 5.12 -5.36
C LYS A 142 -3.46 5.73 -6.61
N ARG A 143 -2.94 6.96 -6.54
CA ARG A 143 -2.29 7.65 -7.67
C ARG A 143 -1.03 6.93 -8.15
N ARG A 144 -0.17 6.40 -7.24
CA ARG A 144 1.00 5.59 -7.64
C ARG A 144 0.59 4.30 -8.36
N LYS A 145 -0.41 3.61 -7.83
CA LYS A 145 -0.96 2.40 -8.44
C LYS A 145 -1.58 2.68 -9.81
N LEU A 146 -2.35 3.76 -9.98
CA LEU A 146 -2.91 4.16 -11.28
C LEU A 146 -1.82 4.55 -12.29
N LYS A 147 -0.77 5.25 -11.85
CA LYS A 147 0.38 5.57 -12.71
C LYS A 147 1.10 4.30 -13.17
N TRP A 148 1.29 3.34 -12.26
CA TRP A 148 1.87 2.03 -12.57
C TRP A 148 0.97 1.23 -13.52
N TYR A 149 -0.34 1.19 -13.28
CA TYR A 149 -1.30 0.57 -14.19
C TYR A 149 -1.17 1.13 -15.61
N GLY A 150 -1.16 2.46 -15.77
CA GLY A 150 -0.95 3.09 -17.08
C GLY A 150 0.38 2.72 -17.74
N HIS A 151 1.45 2.54 -16.96
CA HIS A 151 2.74 2.09 -17.49
C HIS A 151 2.69 0.63 -17.97
N VAL A 152 2.11 -0.26 -17.16
CA VAL A 152 1.96 -1.70 -17.49
C VAL A 152 1.06 -1.89 -18.70
N THR A 153 -0.05 -1.17 -18.81
CA THR A 153 -0.96 -1.28 -19.96
C THR A 153 -0.33 -0.78 -21.26
N ARG A 154 0.63 0.14 -21.21
CA ARG A 154 1.36 0.58 -22.41
C ARG A 154 2.52 -0.34 -22.78
N SER A 155 3.20 -0.94 -21.80
CA SER A 155 4.49 -1.62 -22.05
C SER A 155 4.41 -3.14 -22.00
N VAL A 156 3.63 -3.72 -21.08
CA VAL A 156 3.66 -5.17 -20.79
C VAL A 156 2.27 -5.74 -20.50
N LYS A 157 1.37 -5.63 -21.49
CA LYS A 157 -0.04 -6.08 -21.39
C LYS A 157 -0.19 -7.56 -21.01
N THR A 158 0.73 -8.40 -21.47
CA THR A 158 0.69 -9.87 -21.28
C THR A 158 0.83 -10.29 -19.82
N ILE A 159 1.55 -9.54 -18.99
CA ILE A 159 1.70 -9.88 -17.55
C ILE A 159 0.38 -9.67 -16.81
N LEU A 160 -0.41 -8.65 -17.19
CA LEU A 160 -1.64 -8.30 -16.48
C LEU A 160 -2.83 -9.15 -16.95
N HIS A 161 -2.93 -9.40 -18.26
CA HIS A 161 -4.06 -10.08 -18.88
C HIS A 161 -3.75 -11.51 -19.34
N GLY A 162 -2.53 -12.00 -19.09
CA GLY A 162 -2.12 -13.34 -19.48
C GLY A 162 -3.07 -14.41 -18.90
N PRO A 163 -3.50 -15.37 -19.71
CA PRO A 163 -4.37 -16.44 -19.24
C PRO A 163 -3.61 -17.28 -18.19
N VAL A 164 -4.13 -17.32 -16.97
CA VAL A 164 -3.64 -18.25 -15.94
C VAL A 164 -4.44 -19.53 -16.11
N GLN A 165 -3.76 -20.65 -16.35
CA GLN A 165 -4.42 -21.95 -16.45
C GLN A 165 -5.13 -22.30 -15.14
N GLY A 166 -6.37 -22.78 -15.25
CA GLY A 166 -7.22 -23.19 -14.14
C GLY A 166 -8.47 -22.32 -13.94
N GLY A 167 -9.51 -22.93 -13.40
CA GLY A 167 -10.77 -22.26 -13.08
C GLY A 167 -10.74 -21.54 -11.72
N ARG A 168 -11.61 -20.54 -11.56
CA ARG A 168 -11.91 -19.96 -10.24
C ARG A 168 -13.05 -20.74 -9.59
N ARG A 169 -12.93 -21.04 -8.30
CA ARG A 169 -14.04 -21.62 -7.52
C ARG A 169 -15.26 -20.69 -7.58
N ARG A 170 -16.47 -21.24 -7.50
CA ARG A 170 -17.72 -20.44 -7.59
C ARG A 170 -18.02 -19.61 -6.33
N SER A 171 -17.20 -19.72 -5.27
CA SER A 171 -17.35 -18.99 -4.01
C SER A 171 -16.95 -17.50 -4.14
N ARG A 172 -17.13 -16.72 -3.06
CA ARG A 172 -16.64 -15.34 -2.98
C ARG A 172 -15.15 -15.28 -3.33
N GLN A 173 -14.83 -14.58 -4.42
CA GLN A 173 -13.45 -14.45 -4.90
C GLN A 173 -12.65 -13.49 -4.02
N LYS A 174 -11.34 -13.77 -3.89
CA LYS A 174 -10.41 -12.77 -3.36
C LYS A 174 -10.29 -11.64 -4.37
N LYS A 175 -10.25 -10.40 -3.87
CA LYS A 175 -10.03 -9.21 -4.68
C LYS A 175 -8.69 -9.31 -5.39
N ARG A 176 -8.65 -9.00 -6.68
CA ARG A 176 -7.42 -8.90 -7.49
C ARG A 176 -6.82 -7.51 -7.37
N TRP A 177 -5.56 -7.42 -7.77
CA TRP A 177 -4.89 -6.13 -7.93
C TRP A 177 -5.63 -5.21 -8.93
N GLU A 178 -6.09 -5.73 -10.06
CA GLU A 178 -6.77 -4.95 -11.10
C GLU A 178 -8.18 -4.49 -10.69
N ASP A 179 -8.86 -5.21 -9.78
CA ASP A 179 -10.24 -4.90 -9.37
C ASP A 179 -10.35 -3.51 -8.70
N ASN A 180 -9.24 -3.00 -8.16
CA ASN A 180 -9.19 -1.65 -7.61
C ASN A 180 -9.31 -0.55 -8.66
N ILE A 181 -8.87 -0.80 -9.89
CA ILE A 181 -8.86 0.21 -10.95
C ILE A 181 -10.29 0.64 -11.33
N PRO A 182 -11.20 -0.27 -11.76
CA PRO A 182 -12.56 0.11 -12.10
C PRO A 182 -13.32 0.66 -10.90
N GLU A 183 -13.07 0.15 -9.69
CA GLU A 183 -13.69 0.63 -8.45
C GLU A 183 -13.35 2.11 -8.16
N TRP A 184 -12.15 2.56 -8.49
CA TRP A 184 -11.72 3.94 -8.23
C TRP A 184 -11.99 4.91 -9.37
N THR A 185 -11.93 4.44 -10.62
CA THR A 185 -12.02 5.31 -11.80
C THR A 185 -13.36 5.22 -12.51
N GLY A 186 -14.20 4.22 -12.19
CA GLY A 186 -15.42 3.92 -12.94
C GLY A 186 -15.17 3.38 -14.35
N MET A 187 -13.90 3.18 -14.75
CA MET A 187 -13.56 2.69 -16.08
C MET A 187 -13.78 1.18 -16.16
N THR A 188 -14.62 0.72 -17.08
CA THR A 188 -14.69 -0.71 -17.43
C THR A 188 -13.39 -1.13 -18.09
N LEU A 189 -12.80 -2.24 -17.63
CA LEU A 189 -11.51 -2.75 -18.13
C LEU A 189 -11.50 -3.04 -19.65
N GLY A 190 -12.69 -3.13 -20.28
CA GLY A 190 -12.86 -3.26 -21.73
C GLY A 190 -12.78 -1.96 -22.55
N ALA A 191 -13.12 -0.80 -21.97
CA ALA A 191 -13.16 0.47 -22.70
C ALA A 191 -11.77 1.06 -22.99
N ALA A 192 -10.74 0.63 -22.25
CA ALA A 192 -9.34 0.98 -22.52
C ALA A 192 -8.72 0.17 -23.67
N MET A 193 -9.48 -0.77 -24.27
CA MET A 193 -9.01 -1.69 -25.30
C MET A 193 -9.66 -1.47 -26.68
N SER A 194 -10.63 -0.56 -26.83
CA SER A 194 -11.36 -0.36 -28.10
C SER A 194 -10.82 0.77 -28.99
N ASN A 195 -9.74 1.44 -28.60
CA ASN A 195 -9.03 2.40 -29.47
C ASN A 195 -7.69 1.80 -29.89
N ASN A 196 -7.74 0.79 -30.76
CA ASN A 196 -6.72 0.46 -31.75
C ASN A 196 -7.27 -0.55 -32.76
#